data_AF-A0A8K0VFT9-F1
#
_entry.id   AF-A0A8K0VFT9-F1
#
_cell.length_a   1.000
_cell.length_b   1.000
_cell.length_c   1.000
_cell.angle_alpha   90.00
_cell.angle_beta   90.00
_cell.angle_gamma   90.00
#
_symmetry.space_group_name_H-M   'P 1'
#
loop_
_entity.id
_entity.type
_entity.pdbx_description
1 polymer ?
#
loop_
_entity_poly.entity_id
_entity_poly.type
_entity_poly.pdbx_seq_one_letter_code
_entity_poly.pdbx_strand_id
1 'polypeptide(L)'
;MTIETLDDLFLHTLKDVLYAERKILKALPKMERKATDPKLKTALSSHRDETEGQVVRLEEVFDILGKPARGAKCDAMVGLIEEAEGLMADIEDPETMDAALISLAQAVEHYEIARYGTLVAWARQLGHPQAETLLKTTLDEEYGADKALSKLAQQRLNAAAAA
;
A
#
# COMPACT_ATOMS: atom_id res chain seq x y z
N MET A 1 18.69 -15.32 0.80
CA MET A 1 19.55 -14.47 1.65
C MET A 1 19.33 -14.93 3.07
N THR A 2 20.38 -15.32 3.77
CA THR A 2 20.31 -15.56 5.22
C THR A 2 20.22 -14.19 5.90
N ILE A 3 19.36 -14.05 6.91
CA ILE A 3 19.19 -12.82 7.70
C ILE A 3 19.87 -13.07 9.05
N GLU A 4 20.94 -12.35 9.34
CA GLU A 4 21.73 -12.54 10.56
C GLU A 4 21.73 -11.30 11.46
N THR A 5 21.53 -10.12 10.86
CA THR A 5 21.56 -8.83 11.55
C THR A 5 20.29 -8.01 11.32
N LEU A 6 20.11 -6.94 12.10
CA LEU A 6 19.03 -5.99 11.89
C LEU A 6 19.18 -5.24 10.55
N ASP A 7 20.41 -4.94 10.11
CA ASP A 7 20.69 -4.38 8.78
C ASP A 7 20.22 -5.32 7.67
N ASP A 8 20.47 -6.63 7.79
CA ASP A 8 19.99 -7.62 6.82
C ASP A 8 18.47 -7.68 6.77
N LEU A 9 17.82 -7.64 7.94
CA LEU A 9 16.37 -7.67 8.04
C LEU A 9 15.74 -6.38 7.49
N PHE A 10 16.31 -5.22 7.80
CA PHE A 10 15.89 -3.93 7.26
C PHE A 10 16.01 -3.91 5.73
N LEU A 11 17.15 -4.33 5.18
CA LEU A 11 17.34 -4.43 3.74
C LEU A 11 16.40 -5.46 3.10
N HIS A 12 16.16 -6.60 3.76
CA HIS A 12 15.21 -7.59 3.28
C HIS A 12 13.80 -7.01 3.19
N THR A 13 13.34 -6.33 4.24
CA THR A 13 12.00 -5.72 4.28
C THR A 13 11.87 -4.55 3.29
N LEU A 14 12.91 -3.74 3.07
CA LEU A 14 12.91 -2.73 2.00
C LEU A 14 12.69 -3.34 0.62
N LYS A 15 13.29 -4.50 0.34
CA LYS A 15 13.09 -5.22 -0.92
C LYS A 15 11.69 -5.81 -1.02
N ASP A 16 11.14 -6.27 0.09
CA ASP A 16 9.77 -6.79 0.19
C ASP A 16 8.75 -5.69 -0.15
N VAL A 17 8.85 -4.51 0.47
CA VAL A 17 7.94 -3.39 0.19
C VAL A 17 8.13 -2.82 -1.21
N LEU A 18 9.36 -2.70 -1.73
CA LEU A 18 9.57 -2.25 -3.11
C LEU A 18 8.90 -3.18 -4.14
N TYR A 19 8.82 -4.47 -3.85
CA TYR A 19 8.06 -5.39 -4.69
C TYR A 19 6.55 -5.18 -4.52
N ALA A 20 6.08 -5.02 -3.27
CA ALA A 20 4.68 -4.81 -2.96
C ALA A 20 4.13 -3.56 -3.68
N GLU A 21 4.81 -2.43 -3.54
CA GLU A 21 4.48 -1.15 -4.17
C GLU A 21 4.33 -1.26 -5.69
N ARG A 22 5.31 -1.92 -6.34
CA ARG A 22 5.27 -2.18 -7.80
C ARG A 22 4.14 -3.11 -8.21
N LYS A 23 3.62 -3.94 -7.30
CA LYS A 23 2.46 -4.80 -7.55
C LYS A 23 1.15 -4.02 -7.37
N ILE A 24 1.06 -3.22 -6.31
CA ILE A 24 -0.06 -2.32 -6.04
C ILE A 24 -0.26 -1.36 -7.21
N LEU A 25 0.81 -0.70 -7.67
CA LEU A 25 0.79 0.22 -8.81
C LEU A 25 0.19 -0.41 -10.08
N LYS A 26 0.37 -1.73 -10.27
CA LYS A 26 -0.21 -2.49 -11.39
C LYS A 26 -1.66 -2.92 -11.15
N ALA A 27 -2.06 -3.10 -9.89
CA ALA A 27 -3.39 -3.53 -9.50
C ALA A 27 -4.38 -2.34 -9.47
N LEU A 28 -3.95 -1.17 -9.01
CA LEU A 28 -4.80 0.02 -8.83
C LEU A 28 -5.62 0.41 -10.08
N PRO A 29 -5.06 0.42 -11.30
CA PRO A 29 -5.86 0.72 -12.49
C PRO A 29 -7.00 -0.28 -12.73
N LYS A 30 -6.87 -1.54 -12.29
CA LYS A 30 -7.95 -2.53 -12.40
C LYS A 30 -9.06 -2.22 -11.40
N MET A 31 -8.70 -1.89 -10.16
CA MET A 31 -9.65 -1.51 -9.11
C MET A 31 -10.42 -0.24 -9.49
N GLU A 32 -9.73 0.79 -9.98
CA GLU A 32 -10.33 2.06 -10.43
C GLU A 32 -11.39 1.84 -11.53
N ARG A 33 -11.12 0.95 -12.48
CA ARG A 33 -12.08 0.62 -13.55
C ARG A 33 -13.33 -0.12 -13.05
N LYS A 34 -13.19 -0.90 -11.98
CA LYS A 34 -14.30 -1.66 -11.37
C LYS A 34 -15.16 -0.79 -10.45
N ALA A 35 -14.58 0.27 -9.87
CA ALA A 35 -15.32 1.22 -9.07
C ALA A 35 -16.42 1.91 -9.89
N THR A 36 -17.52 2.27 -9.24
CA THR A 36 -18.62 3.05 -9.82
C THR A 36 -18.79 4.40 -9.14
N ASP A 37 -18.54 4.49 -7.84
CA ASP A 37 -18.52 5.75 -7.11
C ASP A 37 -17.36 6.68 -7.61
N PRO A 38 -17.66 7.91 -8.05
CA PRO A 38 -16.65 8.83 -8.54
C PRO A 38 -15.58 9.21 -7.52
N LYS A 39 -15.93 9.29 -6.22
CA LYS A 39 -14.98 9.62 -5.16
C LYS A 39 -14.05 8.45 -4.89
N LEU A 40 -14.55 7.21 -4.97
CA LEU A 40 -13.70 6.01 -4.88
C LEU A 40 -12.72 5.94 -6.04
N LYS A 41 -13.15 6.24 -7.27
CA LYS A 41 -12.23 6.34 -8.42
C LYS A 41 -11.14 7.38 -8.19
N THR A 42 -11.51 8.56 -7.71
CA THR A 42 -10.54 9.60 -7.38
C THR A 42 -9.58 9.13 -6.30
N ALA A 43 -10.06 8.50 -5.23
CA ALA A 43 -9.20 7.97 -4.17
C ALA A 43 -8.18 6.94 -4.69
N LEU A 44 -8.63 5.98 -5.50
CA LEU A 44 -7.75 4.97 -6.11
C LEU A 44 -6.74 5.57 -7.11
N SER A 45 -7.16 6.56 -7.90
CA SER A 45 -6.26 7.26 -8.82
C SER A 45 -5.23 8.11 -8.07
N SER A 46 -5.64 8.82 -7.01
CA SER A 46 -4.71 9.60 -6.18
C SER A 46 -3.71 8.70 -5.49
N HIS A 47 -4.17 7.58 -4.91
CA HIS A 47 -3.29 6.62 -4.28
C HIS A 47 -2.30 6.01 -5.29
N ARG A 48 -2.72 5.74 -6.54
CA ARG A 48 -1.80 5.30 -7.60
C ARG A 48 -0.67 6.29 -7.86
N ASP A 49 -0.98 7.58 -7.88
CA ASP A 49 0.01 8.63 -8.11
C ASP A 49 0.94 8.78 -6.89
N GLU A 50 0.42 8.58 -5.67
CA GLU A 50 1.22 8.48 -4.43
C GLU A 50 2.16 7.26 -4.48
N THR A 51 1.65 6.07 -4.81
CA THR A 51 2.42 4.83 -5.00
C THR A 51 3.58 4.98 -5.99
N GLU A 52 3.37 5.69 -7.10
CA GLU A 52 4.47 5.98 -8.02
C GLU A 52 5.59 6.81 -7.36
N GLY A 53 5.21 7.80 -6.55
CA GLY A 53 6.14 8.57 -5.73
C GLY A 53 6.82 7.74 -4.64
N GLN A 54 6.11 6.82 -4.00
CA GLN A 54 6.62 5.92 -2.96
C GLN A 54 7.66 4.95 -3.52
N VAL A 55 7.47 4.43 -4.73
CA VAL A 55 8.49 3.61 -5.43
C VAL A 55 9.78 4.41 -5.64
N VAL A 56 9.68 5.65 -6.14
CA VAL A 56 10.85 6.53 -6.31
C VAL A 56 11.53 6.81 -4.98
N ARG A 57 10.74 7.04 -3.92
CA ARG A 57 11.25 7.27 -2.57
C ARG A 57 12.01 6.07 -2.01
N LEU A 58 11.51 4.86 -2.24
CA LEU A 58 12.22 3.63 -1.89
C LEU A 58 13.54 3.50 -2.66
N GLU A 59 13.56 3.82 -3.96
CA GLU A 59 14.79 3.83 -4.76
C GLU A 59 15.84 4.78 -4.18
N GLU A 60 15.44 5.97 -3.73
CA GLU A 60 16.32 6.90 -3.01
C GLU A 60 16.83 6.32 -1.68
N VAL A 61 15.97 5.62 -0.91
CA VAL A 61 16.40 4.91 0.31
C VAL A 61 17.46 3.85 0.00
N PHE A 62 17.29 3.08 -1.08
CA PHE A 62 18.29 2.11 -1.53
C PHE A 62 19.63 2.76 -1.89
N ASP A 63 19.60 3.90 -2.58
CA ASP A 63 20.79 4.68 -2.95
C ASP A 63 21.52 5.23 -1.71
N ILE A 64 20.80 5.74 -0.72
CA ILE A 64 21.36 6.19 0.57
C ILE A 64 22.11 5.04 1.27
N LEU A 65 21.60 3.82 1.19
CA LEU A 65 22.23 2.62 1.77
C LEU A 65 23.36 2.05 0.91
N GLY A 66 23.61 2.61 -0.29
CA GLY A 66 24.57 2.08 -1.25
C GLY A 66 24.21 0.66 -1.73
N LYS A 67 22.91 0.35 -1.81
CA LYS A 67 22.41 -0.97 -2.23
C LYS A 67 21.57 -0.83 -3.51
N PRO A 68 21.59 -1.81 -4.41
CA PRO A 68 20.74 -1.76 -5.60
C PRO A 68 19.26 -1.94 -5.22
N ALA A 69 18.40 -1.07 -5.76
CA ALA A 69 16.95 -1.13 -5.61
C ALA A 69 16.31 -2.33 -6.33
N ARG A 70 16.41 -3.51 -5.72
CA ARG A 70 15.90 -4.78 -6.25
C ARG A 70 14.84 -5.36 -5.33
N GLY A 71 13.58 -5.26 -5.76
CA GLY A 71 12.47 -5.89 -5.06
C GLY A 71 12.67 -7.40 -4.91
N ALA A 72 12.24 -7.95 -3.79
CA ALA A 72 12.15 -9.37 -3.51
C ALA A 72 10.67 -9.75 -3.43
N LYS A 73 10.28 -10.92 -3.94
CA LYS A 73 8.88 -11.32 -3.97
C LYS A 73 8.26 -11.21 -2.57
N CYS A 74 7.21 -10.40 -2.47
CA CYS A 74 6.37 -10.29 -1.29
C CYS A 74 5.17 -11.21 -1.43
N ASP A 75 5.22 -12.38 -0.77
CA ASP A 75 4.14 -13.36 -0.84
C ASP A 75 2.84 -12.82 -0.20
N ALA A 76 2.94 -11.97 0.83
CA ALA A 76 1.78 -11.35 1.45
C ALA A 76 1.02 -10.44 0.47
N MET A 77 1.73 -9.55 -0.23
CA MET A 77 1.10 -8.67 -1.22
C MET A 77 0.56 -9.44 -2.42
N VAL A 78 1.24 -10.51 -2.83
CA VAL A 78 0.69 -11.41 -3.86
C VAL A 78 -0.64 -12.01 -3.41
N GLY A 79 -0.71 -12.53 -2.19
CA GLY A 79 -1.93 -13.11 -1.63
C GLY A 79 -3.08 -12.09 -1.53
N LEU A 80 -2.80 -10.88 -1.05
CA LEU A 80 -3.80 -9.80 -0.96
C LEU A 80 -4.36 -9.43 -2.34
N ILE A 81 -3.51 -9.34 -3.36
CA ILE A 81 -3.95 -9.04 -4.73
C ILE A 81 -4.73 -10.21 -5.34
N GLU A 82 -4.32 -11.45 -5.10
CA GLU A 82 -5.05 -12.64 -5.57
C GLU A 82 -6.43 -12.74 -4.92
N GLU A 83 -6.53 -12.46 -3.62
CA GLU A 83 -7.81 -12.37 -2.90
C GLU A 83 -8.70 -11.26 -3.49
N ALA A 84 -8.13 -10.08 -3.75
CA ALA A 84 -8.83 -8.99 -4.40
C ALA A 84 -9.35 -9.35 -5.79
N GLU A 85 -8.53 -9.99 -6.62
CA GLU A 85 -8.90 -10.41 -7.97
C GLU A 85 -10.00 -11.48 -7.95
N GLY A 86 -9.94 -12.44 -7.03
CA GLY A 86 -10.99 -13.45 -6.84
C GLY A 86 -12.32 -12.82 -6.40
N LEU A 87 -12.30 -11.99 -5.36
CA LEU A 87 -13.50 -11.35 -4.84
C LEU A 87 -14.16 -10.42 -5.88
N MET A 88 -13.36 -9.66 -6.65
CA MET A 88 -13.88 -8.82 -7.74
C MET A 88 -14.46 -9.62 -8.92
N ALA A 89 -14.14 -10.90 -9.06
CA ALA A 89 -14.71 -11.76 -10.09
C ALA A 89 -16.09 -12.30 -9.70
N ASP A 90 -16.33 -12.48 -8.40
CA ASP A 90 -17.56 -13.08 -7.85
C ASP A 90 -18.67 -12.06 -7.54
N ILE A 91 -18.37 -10.76 -7.63
CA ILE A 91 -19.33 -9.69 -7.34
C ILE A 91 -19.85 -9.07 -8.65
N GLU A 92 -21.16 -9.16 -8.85
CA GLU A 92 -21.86 -8.52 -9.98
C GLU A 92 -22.50 -7.18 -9.61
N ASP A 93 -22.97 -7.03 -8.37
CA ASP A 93 -23.65 -5.81 -7.91
C ASP A 93 -22.67 -4.64 -7.77
N PRO A 94 -22.89 -3.49 -8.45
CA PRO A 94 -21.97 -2.36 -8.44
C PRO A 94 -21.74 -1.71 -7.07
N GLU A 95 -22.77 -1.65 -6.22
CA GLU A 95 -22.62 -1.04 -4.90
C GLU A 95 -21.81 -1.94 -3.95
N THR A 96 -22.06 -3.25 -4.04
CA THR A 96 -21.29 -4.28 -3.36
C THR A 96 -19.84 -4.31 -3.86
N MET A 97 -19.61 -4.12 -5.17
CA MET A 97 -18.26 -4.04 -5.77
C MET A 97 -17.46 -2.89 -5.14
N ASP A 98 -18.04 -1.70 -5.04
CA ASP A 98 -17.35 -0.56 -4.42
C ASP A 98 -17.03 -0.81 -2.94
N ALA A 99 -17.95 -1.43 -2.18
CA ALA A 99 -17.70 -1.76 -0.78
C ALA A 99 -16.54 -2.78 -0.64
N ALA A 100 -16.50 -3.78 -1.53
CA ALA A 100 -15.40 -4.73 -1.60
C ALA A 100 -14.08 -4.05 -1.97
N LEU A 101 -14.08 -3.17 -2.98
CA LEU A 101 -12.88 -2.42 -3.38
C LEU A 101 -12.31 -1.57 -2.24
N ILE A 102 -13.16 -0.90 -1.45
CA ILE A 102 -12.74 -0.16 -0.27
C ILE A 102 -12.11 -1.12 0.75
N SER A 103 -12.79 -2.22 1.08
CA SER A 103 -12.28 -3.19 2.05
C SER A 103 -10.93 -3.79 1.62
N LEU A 104 -10.76 -4.10 0.33
CA LEU A 104 -9.52 -4.66 -0.23
C LEU A 104 -8.38 -3.63 -0.21
N ALA A 105 -8.67 -2.38 -0.59
CA ALA A 105 -7.69 -1.30 -0.52
C ALA A 105 -7.23 -1.09 0.93
N GLN A 106 -8.15 -1.04 1.90
CA GLN A 106 -7.78 -0.90 3.31
C GLN A 106 -6.92 -2.05 3.84
N ALA A 107 -7.15 -3.29 3.39
CA ALA A 107 -6.30 -4.42 3.76
C ALA A 107 -4.85 -4.25 3.25
N VAL A 108 -4.68 -3.70 2.05
CA VAL A 108 -3.39 -3.30 1.48
C VAL A 108 -2.76 -2.18 2.32
N GLU A 109 -3.49 -1.09 2.58
CA GLU A 109 -2.98 0.04 3.40
C GLU A 109 -2.48 -0.44 4.77
N HIS A 110 -3.24 -1.31 5.45
CA HIS A 110 -2.87 -1.81 6.77
C HIS A 110 -1.62 -2.69 6.75
N TYR A 111 -1.40 -3.45 5.68
CA TYR A 111 -0.16 -4.16 5.47
C TYR A 111 1.01 -3.17 5.33
N GLU A 112 0.84 -2.12 4.54
CA GLU A 112 1.88 -1.11 4.29
C GLU A 112 2.18 -0.26 5.53
N ILE A 113 1.16 0.18 6.25
CA ILE A 113 1.29 0.87 7.54
C ILE A 113 2.13 0.04 8.53
N ALA A 114 1.87 -1.27 8.62
CA ALA A 114 2.63 -2.16 9.50
C ALA A 114 4.10 -2.27 9.06
N ARG A 115 4.35 -2.38 7.75
CA ARG A 115 5.71 -2.48 7.19
C ARG A 115 6.49 -1.19 7.33
N TYR A 116 5.94 -0.06 6.90
CA TYR A 116 6.59 1.23 6.98
C TYR A 116 6.78 1.71 8.42
N GLY A 117 5.82 1.47 9.32
CA GLY A 117 6.00 1.73 10.75
C GLY A 117 7.22 1.01 11.34
N THR A 118 7.40 -0.25 10.93
CA THR A 118 8.56 -1.06 11.32
C THR A 118 9.87 -0.53 10.70
N LEU A 119 9.86 -0.23 9.40
CA LEU A 119 11.02 0.30 8.68
C LEU A 119 11.48 1.65 9.23
N VAL A 120 10.57 2.54 9.59
CA VAL A 120 10.88 3.84 10.22
C VAL A 120 11.59 3.62 11.56
N ALA A 121 11.07 2.72 12.40
CA ALA A 121 11.68 2.41 13.70
C ALA A 121 13.10 1.84 13.54
N TRP A 122 13.30 0.93 12.57
CA TRP A 122 14.61 0.35 12.30
C TRP A 122 15.59 1.35 11.67
N ALA A 123 15.14 2.19 10.73
CA ALA A 123 15.97 3.24 10.15
C ALA A 123 16.50 4.19 11.24
N ARG A 124 15.67 4.55 12.22
CA ARG A 124 16.11 5.31 13.40
C ARG A 124 17.14 4.55 14.22
N GLN A 125 16.88 3.28 14.53
CA GLN A 125 17.76 2.46 15.36
C GLN A 125 19.13 2.22 14.72
N LEU A 126 19.18 2.07 13.40
CA LEU A 126 20.40 1.86 12.62
C LEU A 126 21.14 3.18 12.31
N GLY A 127 20.58 4.34 12.66
CA GLY A 127 21.21 5.63 12.43
C GLY A 127 21.13 6.12 10.97
N HIS A 128 20.02 5.85 10.28
CA HIS A 128 19.75 6.29 8.92
C HIS A 128 18.68 7.41 8.88
N PRO A 129 18.98 8.64 9.34
CA PRO A 129 17.98 9.70 9.51
C PRO A 129 17.33 10.16 8.20
N GLN A 130 18.07 10.11 7.08
CA GLN A 130 17.51 10.42 5.76
C GLN A 130 16.50 9.36 5.32
N ALA A 131 16.87 8.08 5.44
CA ALA A 131 15.95 6.98 5.14
C ALA A 131 14.72 7.01 6.06
N GLU A 132 14.90 7.27 7.36
CA GLU A 132 13.81 7.43 8.32
C GLU A 132 12.81 8.50 7.86
N THR A 133 13.31 9.68 7.45
CA THR A 133 12.47 10.78 6.99
C THR A 133 11.66 10.39 5.76
N LEU A 134 12.31 9.76 4.78
CA LEU A 134 11.66 9.31 3.56
C LEU A 134 10.58 8.24 3.85
N LEU A 135 10.93 7.20 4.60
CA LEU A 135 10.01 6.13 4.95
C LEU A 135 8.83 6.64 5.80
N LYS A 136 9.06 7.66 6.63
CA LYS A 136 7.99 8.30 7.39
C LYS A 136 7.02 9.07 6.48
N THR A 137 7.51 9.75 5.45
CA THR A 137 6.64 10.41 4.48
C THR A 137 5.72 9.41 3.80
N THR A 138 6.24 8.25 3.36
CA THR A 138 5.40 7.18 2.82
C THR A 138 4.38 6.69 3.86
N LEU A 139 4.81 6.42 5.09
CA LEU A 139 3.90 6.00 6.17
C LEU A 139 2.75 6.98 6.40
N ASP A 140 3.04 8.29 6.38
CA ASP A 140 2.03 9.33 6.57
C ASP A 140 1.04 9.39 5.38
N GLU A 141 1.51 9.13 4.15
CA GLU A 141 0.68 8.98 2.95
C GLU A 141 -0.28 7.79 3.10
N GLU A 142 0.18 6.60 3.53
CA GLU A 142 -0.69 5.42 3.69
C GLU A 142 -1.76 5.62 4.76
N TYR A 143 -1.41 6.26 5.88
CA TYR A 143 -2.41 6.66 6.87
C TYR A 143 -3.44 7.64 6.30
N GLY A 144 -3.01 8.52 5.38
CA GLY A 144 -3.89 9.42 4.64
C GLY A 144 -4.86 8.68 3.73
N ALA A 145 -4.36 7.72 2.96
CA ALA A 145 -5.12 6.86 2.07
C ALA A 145 -6.16 6.01 2.83
N ASP A 146 -5.75 5.28 3.88
CA ASP A 146 -6.68 4.50 4.71
C ASP A 146 -7.77 5.37 5.35
N LYS A 147 -7.41 6.56 5.86
CA LYS A 147 -8.38 7.49 6.43
C LYS A 147 -9.40 7.97 5.39
N ALA A 148 -8.96 8.22 4.15
CA ALA A 148 -9.84 8.59 3.06
C ALA A 148 -10.80 7.45 2.71
N LEU A 149 -10.30 6.21 2.62
CA LEU A 149 -11.09 5.01 2.38
C LEU A 149 -12.12 4.75 3.49
N SER A 150 -11.70 4.86 4.76
CA SER A 150 -12.58 4.76 5.93
C SER A 150 -13.73 5.76 5.88
N LYS A 151 -13.46 7.00 5.46
CA LYS A 151 -14.51 8.03 5.30
C LYS A 151 -15.50 7.66 4.20
N LEU A 152 -15.02 7.10 3.08
CA LEU A 152 -15.89 6.62 1.99
C LEU A 152 -16.77 5.46 2.49
N ALA A 153 -16.19 4.48 3.20
CA ALA A 153 -16.93 3.36 3.78
C ALA A 153 -18.08 3.84 4.71
N GLN A 154 -17.79 4.77 5.62
CA GLN A 154 -18.78 5.31 6.56
C GLN A 154 -19.88 6.11 5.87
N GLN A 155 -19.55 6.88 4.82
CA GLN A 155 -20.56 7.61 4.04
C GLN A 155 -21.56 6.65 3.38
N ARG A 156 -21.12 5.45 2.95
CA ARG A 156 -22.01 4.42 2.40
C ARG A 156 -22.89 3.76 3.46
N LEU A 157 -22.38 3.50 4.67
CA LEU A 157 -23.20 3.00 5.79
C LEU A 157 -24.39 3.94 6.09
N ASN A 158 -24.16 5.25 6.00
CA ASN A 158 -25.21 6.24 6.18
C ASN A 158 -26.19 6.33 5.00
N ALA A 159 -25.78 5.94 3.79
CA ALA A 159 -26.69 5.85 2.64
C ALA A 159 -27.68 4.68 2.80
N ALA A 160 -27.22 3.54 3.32
CA ALA A 160 -28.08 2.39 3.64
C ALA A 160 -29.02 2.64 4.84
N ALA A 161 -28.63 3.50 5.78
CA ALA A 161 -29.47 3.90 6.92
C ALA A 161 -30.51 5.00 6.59
N ALA A 162 -30.39 5.63 5.42
CA ALA A 162 -31.30 6.67 4.95
C ALA A 162 -32.40 6.14 4.00
N ALA A 163 -32.46 4.82 3.79
CA ALA A 163 -33.50 4.13 3.03
C ALA A 163 -34.64 3.60 3.92
#